data_AF-A0A0S8AKA2-F1
#
_entry.id   AF-A0A0S8AKA2-F1
#
_cell.length_a   1.000
_cell.length_b   1.000
_cell.length_c   1.000
_cell.angle_alpha   90.00
_cell.angle_beta   90.00
_cell.angle_gamma   90.00
#
_symmetry.space_group_name_H-M   'P 1'
#
loop_
_entity.id
_entity.type
_entity.pdbx_description
1 polymer ?
#
loop_
_entity_poly.entity_id
_entity_poly.type
_entity_poly.pdbx_seq_one_letter_code
_entity_poly.pdbx_strand_id
1 'polypeptide(L)' 'MRREIALDDFIKGIPKAELHLHIEGTFEPELMFKTAGRNNVNLKYTSIEEIREAYRFSSLQDFLDL' A
#
# COMPACT_ATOMS: atom_id res chain seq x y z
N MET A 1 13.39 30.70 20.77
CA MET A 1 12.04 30.28 20.31
C MET A 1 12.15 28.83 19.85
N ARG A 2 11.53 27.87 20.56
CA ARG A 2 11.46 26.48 20.07
C ARG A 2 10.40 26.44 18.97
N ARG A 3 10.75 25.91 17.79
CA ARG A 3 9.77 25.60 16.75
C ARG A 3 8.95 24.41 17.24
N GLU A 4 7.65 24.59 17.37
CA GLU A 4 6.72 23.46 17.47
C GLU A 4 6.71 22.78 16.10
N ILE A 5 7.21 21.56 16.05
CA ILE A 5 7.14 20.71 14.86
C ILE A 5 6.02 19.72 15.16
N ALA A 6 5.06 19.59 14.23
CA ALA A 6 4.05 18.55 14.33
C ALA A 6 4.74 17.17 14.39
N LEU A 7 4.26 16.28 15.25
CA LEU A 7 4.89 14.98 15.46
C LEU A 7 5.09 14.21 14.15
N ASP A 8 4.12 14.27 13.22
CA ASP A 8 4.19 13.63 11.91
C ASP A 8 5.36 14.16 11.06
N ASP A 9 5.58 15.47 11.04
CA ASP A 9 6.66 16.10 10.29
C ASP A 9 8.02 15.76 10.89
N PHE A 10 8.08 15.70 12.22
CA PHE A 10 9.27 15.23 12.93
C PHE A 10 9.59 13.78 12.57
N ILE A 11 8.61 12.86 12.63
CA ILE A 11 8.79 11.44 12.29
C ILE A 11 9.21 11.25 10.83
N LYS A 12 8.57 11.97 9.88
CA LYS A 12 8.90 11.90 8.46
C LYS A 12 10.34 12.33 8.19
N GLY A 13 10.84 13.36 8.89
CA GLY A 13 12.19 13.90 8.73
C GLY A 13 13.34 13.01 9.23
N ILE A 14 13.06 11.96 10.02
CA ILE A 14 14.10 11.05 10.53
C ILE A 14 14.68 10.22 9.36
N PRO A 15 16.01 10.11 9.21
CA PRO A 15 16.63 9.15 8.29
C PRO A 15 16.36 7.70 8.75
N LYS A 16 15.85 6.84 7.85
CA LYS A 16 15.43 5.47 8.18
C LYS A 16 16.07 4.47 7.24
N ALA A 17 16.36 3.28 7.76
CA ALA A 17 16.60 2.08 6.97
C ALA A 17 15.46 1.10 7.26
N GLU A 18 14.84 0.57 6.21
CA GLU A 18 13.78 -0.44 6.31
C GLU A 18 14.38 -1.80 5.97
N LEU A 19 14.41 -2.71 6.95
CA LEU A 19 15.13 -3.99 6.84
C LEU A 19 14.21 -5.18 6.53
N HIS A 20 12.90 -4.99 6.62
CA HIS A 20 11.90 -5.99 6.30
C HIS A 20 10.79 -5.32 5.49
N LEU A 21 10.83 -5.53 4.18
CA LEU A 21 9.83 -5.07 3.24
C LEU A 21 9.69 -6.13 2.15
N HIS A 22 8.46 -6.44 1.79
CA HIS A 22 8.16 -7.18 0.57
C HIS A 22 7.79 -6.15 -0.50
N ILE A 23 8.51 -6.12 -1.62
CA ILE A 23 8.27 -5.13 -2.68
C ILE A 23 6.84 -5.29 -3.22
N GLU A 24 6.39 -6.53 -3.36
CA GLU A 24 5.04 -6.91 -3.75
C GLU A 24 3.99 -6.34 -2.77
N GLY A 25 4.32 -6.26 -1.48
CA GLY A 25 3.46 -5.67 -0.46
C GLY A 25 3.33 -4.15 -0.52
N THR A 26 4.09 -3.47 -1.40
CA THR A 26 3.98 -2.03 -1.66
C THR A 26 3.08 -1.70 -2.86
N PHE A 27 2.44 -2.71 -3.44
CA PHE A 27 1.70 -2.55 -4.68
C PHE A 27 0.29 -2.00 -4.47
N GLU A 28 0.19 -0.67 -4.42
CA GLU A 28 -1.06 0.04 -4.19
C GLU A 28 -2.15 -0.25 -5.24
N PRO A 29 -3.45 -0.25 -4.85
CA PRO A 29 -4.58 -0.49 -5.75
C PRO A 29 -4.57 0.38 -7.02
N GLU A 30 -4.26 1.67 -6.91
CA GLU A 30 -4.14 2.60 -8.04
C GLU A 30 -3.08 2.14 -9.04
N LEU A 31 -1.92 1.70 -8.53
CA LEU A 31 -0.82 1.23 -9.35
C LEU A 31 -1.15 -0.13 -9.98
N MET A 32 -1.88 -0.98 -9.27
CA MET A 32 -2.41 -2.24 -9.80
C MET A 32 -3.29 -2.01 -11.02
N PHE A 33 -4.31 -1.13 -10.93
CA PHE A 33 -5.18 -0.78 -12.06
C PHE A 33 -4.40 -0.19 -13.23
N LYS A 34 -3.50 0.76 -12.97
CA LYS A 34 -2.68 1.39 -14.01
C LYS A 34 -1.80 0.35 -14.73
N THR A 35 -1.21 -0.57 -13.98
CA THR A 35 -0.33 -1.62 -14.53
C THR A 35 -1.12 -2.66 -15.30
N ALA A 36 -2.29 -3.06 -14.80
CA ALA A 36 -3.20 -3.98 -15.48
C ALA A 36 -3.67 -3.41 -16.82
N GLY A 37 -4.09 -2.15 -16.84
CA GLY A 37 -4.46 -1.43 -18.06
C GLY A 37 -3.30 -1.33 -19.06
N ARG A 38 -2.09 -1.02 -18.59
CA ARG A 38 -0.89 -1.01 -19.44
C ARG A 38 -0.61 -2.37 -20.08
N ASN A 39 -0.84 -3.45 -19.34
CA ASN A 39 -0.49 -4.81 -19.74
C ASN A 39 -1.65 -5.59 -20.38
N ASN A 40 -2.82 -4.95 -20.59
CA ASN A 40 -4.05 -5.60 -21.08
C ASN A 40 -4.48 -6.82 -20.23
N VAL A 41 -4.33 -6.73 -18.90
CA VAL A 41 -4.77 -7.74 -17.95
C VAL A 41 -6.11 -7.32 -17.34
N ASN A 42 -7.10 -8.21 -17.40
CA ASN A 42 -8.38 -7.98 -16.73
C ASN A 42 -8.24 -8.36 -15.25
N LEU A 43 -8.54 -7.39 -14.37
CA LEU A 43 -8.59 -7.63 -12.93
C LEU A 43 -9.92 -8.28 -12.54
N LYS A 44 -9.90 -9.04 -11.44
CA LYS A 44 -11.13 -9.57 -10.81
C LYS A 44 -11.99 -8.45 -10.21
N TYR A 45 -11.35 -7.34 -9.86
CA TYR A 45 -11.96 -6.17 -9.24
C TYR A 45 -12.31 -5.11 -10.28
N THR A 46 -13.44 -4.45 -10.06
CA THR A 46 -14.02 -3.46 -10.96
C THR A 46 -13.70 -2.02 -10.55
N SER A 47 -13.29 -1.79 -9.30
CA SER A 47 -12.86 -0.49 -8.80
C SER A 47 -11.73 -0.57 -7.77
N ILE A 48 -11.10 0.58 -7.51
CA ILE A 48 -10.09 0.74 -6.45
C ILE A 48 -10.71 0.47 -5.07
N GLU A 49 -11.95 0.94 -4.87
CA GLU A 49 -12.69 0.74 -3.63
C GLU A 49 -12.92 -0.74 -3.33
N GLU A 50 -13.21 -1.55 -4.36
CA GLU A 50 -13.40 -3.00 -4.21
C GLU A 50 -12.11 -3.70 -3.74
N ILE A 51 -10.95 -3.29 -4.26
CA ILE A 51 -9.64 -3.80 -3.80
C ILE A 51 -9.36 -3.38 -2.36
N ARG A 52 -9.63 -2.11 -2.00
CA ARG A 52 -9.44 -1.62 -0.62
C ARG A 52 -10.29 -2.38 0.38
N GLU A 53 -11.51 -2.73 0.02
CA GLU A 53 -12.37 -3.56 0.85
C GLU A 53 -11.86 -5.00 0.97
N ALA A 54 -11.22 -5.53 -0.08
CA ALA A 54 -10.56 -6.84 -0.04
C ALA A 54 -9.30 -6.87 0.85
N TYR A 55 -8.72 -5.71 1.21
CA TYR A 55 -7.54 -5.62 2.10
C TYR A 55 -7.88 -5.81 3.60
N ARG A 56 -9.07 -6.33 3.91
CA ARG A 56 -9.50 -6.66 5.27
C ARG A 56 -9.21 -8.13 5.57
N PHE A 57 -8.08 -8.39 6.22
CA PHE A 57 -7.61 -9.75 6.50
C PHE A 57 -7.98 -10.20 7.91
N SER A 58 -8.38 -11.47 8.07
CA SER A 58 -8.58 -12.08 9.40
C SER A 58 -7.46 -13.05 9.80
N SER A 59 -6.65 -13.46 8.85
CA SER A 59 -5.51 -14.35 9.04
C SER A 59 -4.37 -14.00 8.07
N LEU A 60 -3.19 -14.60 8.30
CA LEU A 60 -2.08 -14.50 7.35
C LEU A 60 -2.45 -15.13 6.00
N GLN A 61 -3.21 -16.23 6.00
CA GLN A 61 -3.56 -16.91 4.76
C GLN A 61 -4.49 -16.04 3.91
N ASP A 62 -5.45 -15.36 4.52
CA ASP A 62 -6.35 -14.43 3.83
C ASP A 62 -5.58 -13.30 3.14
N PHE A 63 -4.48 -12.84 3.76
CA PHE A 63 -3.58 -11.84 3.16
C PHE A 63 -2.81 -12.39 1.95
N LEU A 64 -2.36 -13.64 2.01
CA LEU A 64 -1.56 -14.26 0.96
C LEU A 64 -2.39 -14.73 -0.24
N ASP A 65 -3.68 -15.04 -0.04
CA ASP A 65 -4.58 -15.55 -1.08
C ASP A 65 -5.17 -14.45 -1.99
N LEU A 66 -5.00 -13.20 -1.59
CA LEU A 66 -5.48 -12.01 -2.30
C LEU A 66 -4.64 -11.74 -3.57
#